data_AF-A0A7C2PXV8-F1
#
_entry.id   AF-A0A7C2PXV8-F1
#
_cell.length_a   1.000
_cell.length_b   1.000
_cell.length_c   1.000
_cell.angle_alpha   90.00
_cell.angle_beta   90.00
_cell.angle_gamma   90.00
#
_symmetry.space_group_name_H-M   'P 1'
#
loop_
_entity.id
_entity.type
_entity.pdbx_description
1 polymer ?
#
loop_
_entity_poly.entity_id
_entity_poly.type
_entity_poly.pdbx_seq_one_letter_code
_entity_poly.pdbx_strand_id
1 'polypeptide(L)'
;STTLQIDPNYAQAYANLANVYRTLNHRDKALENYAKALQLKPEAIIYYNMAHIYYESGDIDKAIELYNQALSIKTGYPKAYVNLAIIYLQREEYHRAKENYKKALKAGYDIEPGLRDIFDRL
;
A
#
# COMPACT_ATOMS: atom_id res chain seq x y z
N SER A 1 24.43 27.01 -8.41
CA SER A 1 23.79 25.91 -7.67
C SER A 1 23.09 25.01 -8.67
N THR A 2 23.73 23.92 -9.07
CA THR A 2 23.19 23.00 -10.09
C THR A 2 22.05 22.21 -9.47
N THR A 3 20.81 22.65 -9.65
CA THR A 3 19.62 21.85 -9.38
C THR A 3 19.71 20.60 -10.25
N LEU A 4 20.10 19.47 -9.66
CA LEU A 4 20.00 18.17 -10.29
C LEU A 4 18.52 17.96 -10.63
N GLN A 5 18.18 18.13 -11.89
CA GLN A 5 16.85 17.85 -12.41
C GLN A 5 16.67 16.34 -12.34
N ILE A 6 16.09 15.84 -11.25
CA ILE A 6 15.75 14.43 -11.11
C ILE A 6 14.65 14.16 -12.13
N ASP A 7 14.98 13.47 -13.23
CA ASP A 7 14.00 13.12 -14.25
C ASP A 7 12.96 12.15 -13.64
N PRO A 8 11.68 12.57 -13.51
CA PRO A 8 10.61 11.74 -12.96
C PRO A 8 10.42 10.41 -13.70
N ASN A 9 10.90 10.31 -14.95
CA ASN A 9 10.85 9.08 -15.74
C ASN A 9 11.68 7.95 -15.11
N TYR A 10 12.77 8.27 -14.39
CA TYR A 10 13.58 7.26 -13.71
C TYR A 10 12.83 6.63 -12.53
N ALA A 11 12.03 7.41 -11.79
CA ALA A 11 11.22 6.88 -10.70
C ALA A 11 10.21 5.85 -11.22
N GLN A 12 9.54 6.16 -12.34
CA GLN A 12 8.60 5.24 -12.98
C GLN A 12 9.30 3.99 -13.54
N ALA A 13 10.49 4.14 -14.13
CA ALA A 13 11.26 3.00 -14.63
C ALA A 13 11.61 2.01 -13.50
N TYR A 14 12.11 2.52 -12.36
CA TYR A 14 12.39 1.68 -11.20
C TYR A 14 11.12 1.04 -10.62
N ALA A 15 10.01 1.77 -10.53
CA ALA A 15 8.73 1.22 -10.06
C ALA A 15 8.19 0.11 -10.99
N ASN A 16 8.33 0.28 -12.31
CA ASN A 16 7.93 -0.73 -13.28
C ASN A 16 8.83 -1.98 -13.20
N LEU A 17 10.14 -1.80 -13.06
CA LEU A 17 11.07 -2.91 -12.87
C LEU A 17 10.79 -3.67 -11.56
N ALA A 18 10.47 -2.95 -10.48
CA ALA A 18 10.05 -3.55 -9.22
C ALA A 18 8.75 -4.37 -9.37
N ASN A 19 7.78 -3.88 -10.13
CA ASN A 19 6.56 -4.63 -10.46
C ASN A 19 6.87 -5.93 -11.21
N VAL A 20 7.79 -5.90 -12.19
CA VAL A 20 8.24 -7.11 -12.91
C VAL A 20 8.87 -8.11 -11.94
N TYR A 21 9.79 -7.66 -11.07
CA TYR A 21 10.40 -8.55 -10.07
C TYR A 21 9.38 -9.13 -9.09
N ARG A 22 8.38 -8.34 -8.68
CA ARG A 22 7.29 -8.81 -7.82
C ARG A 22 6.48 -9.93 -8.50
N THR A 23 6.12 -9.77 -9.78
CA THR A 23 5.42 -10.80 -10.55
C THR A 23 6.25 -12.07 -10.72
N LEU A 24 7.58 -11.94 -10.80
CA LEU A 24 8.52 -13.07 -10.81
C LEU A 24 8.82 -13.64 -9.42
N ASN A 25 8.12 -13.17 -8.37
CA ASN A 25 8.34 -13.54 -6.98
C ASN A 25 9.77 -13.26 -6.44
N HIS A 26 10.52 -12.37 -7.09
CA HIS A 26 11.82 -11.87 -6.62
C HIS A 26 11.62 -10.68 -5.67
N ARG A 27 11.11 -10.95 -4.47
CA ARG A 27 10.67 -9.94 -3.48
C ARG A 27 11.75 -8.93 -3.14
N ASP A 28 12.98 -9.38 -2.82
CA ASP A 28 14.07 -8.47 -2.42
C ASP A 28 14.44 -7.48 -3.53
N LYS A 29 14.51 -7.97 -4.77
CA LYS A 29 14.78 -7.12 -5.95
C LYS A 29 13.65 -6.13 -6.20
N ALA A 30 12.41 -6.54 -5.96
CA ALA A 30 11.26 -5.62 -6.05
C ALA A 30 11.38 -4.50 -5.01
N LEU A 31 11.67 -4.83 -3.75
CA LEU A 31 11.83 -3.86 -2.68
C LEU A 31 13.00 -2.89 -2.93
N GLU A 32 14.14 -3.38 -3.42
CA GLU A 32 15.30 -2.54 -3.77
C GLU A 32 14.94 -1.51 -4.86
N ASN A 33 14.24 -1.94 -5.91
CA ASN A 33 13.85 -1.04 -7.00
C ASN A 33 12.75 -0.07 -6.56
N TYR A 34 11.80 -0.48 -5.72
CA TYR A 34 10.85 0.46 -5.12
C TYR A 34 11.54 1.50 -4.23
N ALA A 35 12.53 1.12 -3.44
CA ALA A 35 13.29 2.06 -2.62
C ALA A 35 14.01 3.10 -3.50
N LYS A 36 14.63 2.67 -4.61
CA LYS A 36 15.23 3.58 -5.61
C LYS A 36 14.20 4.53 -6.21
N ALA A 37 13.01 4.02 -6.57
CA ALA A 37 11.94 4.87 -7.10
C ALA A 37 11.49 5.93 -6.08
N LEU A 38 11.33 5.54 -4.80
CA LEU A 38 10.95 6.45 -3.72
C LEU A 38 12.00 7.51 -3.40
N GLN A 39 13.29 7.19 -3.52
CA GLN A 39 14.38 8.17 -3.38
C GLN A 39 14.30 9.29 -4.43
N LEU A 40 13.84 8.95 -5.64
CA LEU A 40 13.68 9.92 -6.72
C LEU A 40 12.38 10.71 -6.58
N LYS A 41 11.28 10.01 -6.26
CA LYS A 41 9.97 10.62 -6.07
C LYS A 41 9.10 9.76 -5.14
N PRO A 42 8.75 10.25 -3.94
CA PRO A 42 7.80 9.58 -3.08
C PRO A 42 6.42 9.49 -3.73
N GLU A 43 5.88 8.27 -3.85
CA GLU A 43 4.55 8.03 -4.42
C GLU A 43 3.76 7.01 -3.60
N ALA A 44 2.49 7.32 -3.32
CA ALA A 44 1.62 6.47 -2.50
C ALA A 44 1.46 5.04 -3.05
N ILE A 45 1.40 4.88 -4.39
CA ILE A 45 1.28 3.56 -5.04
C ILE A 45 2.50 2.67 -4.76
N ILE A 46 3.69 3.25 -4.63
CA ILE A 46 4.92 2.49 -4.38
C ILE A 46 4.94 1.96 -2.95
N TYR A 47 4.63 2.82 -1.97
CA TYR A 47 4.46 2.39 -0.58
C TYR A 47 3.39 1.30 -0.43
N TYR A 48 2.25 1.46 -1.12
CA TYR A 48 1.20 0.44 -1.16
C TYR A 48 1.68 -0.90 -1.73
N ASN A 49 2.45 -0.88 -2.83
CA ASN A 49 2.98 -2.10 -3.43
C ASN A 49 4.03 -2.78 -2.53
N MET A 50 4.87 -2.01 -1.86
CA MET A 50 5.80 -2.55 -0.86
C MET A 50 5.04 -3.16 0.33
N ALA A 51 4.01 -2.48 0.84
CA ALA A 51 3.17 -2.97 1.92
C ALA A 51 2.55 -4.34 1.59
N HIS A 52 2.09 -4.51 0.34
CA HIS A 52 1.55 -5.79 -0.12
C HIS A 52 2.58 -6.92 -0.09
N ILE A 53 3.83 -6.64 -0.46
CA ILE A 53 4.92 -7.63 -0.39
C ILE A 53 5.14 -8.09 1.06
N TYR A 54 5.17 -7.15 2.01
CA TYR A 54 5.34 -7.48 3.43
C TYR A 54 4.11 -8.20 4.02
N TYR A 55 2.90 -7.82 3.60
CA TYR A 55 1.68 -8.53 3.96
C TYR A 55 1.72 -10.00 3.49
N GLU A 56 2.12 -10.25 2.23
CA GLU A 56 2.29 -11.59 1.65
C GLU A 56 3.46 -12.39 2.25
N SER A 57 4.40 -11.74 2.93
CA SER A 57 5.47 -12.40 3.68
C SER A 57 5.15 -12.59 5.16
N GLY A 58 3.99 -12.12 5.63
CA GLY A 58 3.58 -12.21 7.03
C GLY A 58 4.19 -11.15 7.95
N ASP A 59 4.94 -10.19 7.43
CA ASP A 59 5.44 -9.05 8.21
C ASP A 59 4.35 -7.96 8.26
N ILE A 60 3.34 -8.25 9.07
CA ILE A 60 2.12 -7.46 9.15
C ILE A 60 2.38 -6.06 9.70
N ASP A 61 3.31 -5.91 10.65
CA ASP A 61 3.62 -4.59 11.22
C ASP A 61 4.29 -3.69 10.18
N LYS A 62 5.22 -4.22 9.38
CA LYS A 62 5.82 -3.45 8.28
C LYS A 62 4.79 -3.11 7.20
N ALA A 63 3.87 -4.03 6.89
CA ALA A 63 2.78 -3.74 5.98
C ALA A 63 1.89 -2.57 6.47
N ILE A 64 1.52 -2.57 7.76
CA ILE A 64 0.75 -1.46 8.36
C ILE A 64 1.51 -0.14 8.25
N GLU A 65 2.80 -0.11 8.58
CA GLU A 65 3.64 1.09 8.48
C GLU A 65 3.60 1.66 7.05
N LEU A 66 3.83 0.80 6.05
CA LEU A 66 3.88 1.21 4.65
C LEU A 66 2.52 1.63 4.09
N TYR A 67 1.43 0.98 4.50
CA TYR A 67 0.08 1.45 4.14
C TYR A 67 -0.22 2.84 4.73
N ASN A 68 0.21 3.10 5.98
CA ASN A 68 0.07 4.43 6.58
C ASN A 68 0.95 5.47 5.87
N GLN A 69 2.16 5.10 5.43
CA GLN A 69 2.99 5.98 4.58
C GLN A 69 2.30 6.30 3.26
N ALA A 70 1.68 5.33 2.60
CA ALA A 70 0.88 5.57 1.39
C ALA A 70 -0.27 6.57 1.65
N LEU A 71 -0.97 6.43 2.77
CA LEU A 71 -2.07 7.32 3.19
C LEU A 71 -1.60 8.72 3.59
N SER A 72 -0.37 8.85 4.11
CA SER A 72 0.25 10.15 4.40
C SER A 72 0.52 10.97 3.14
N ILE A 73 0.79 10.31 2.00
CA ILE A 73 1.01 10.95 0.70
C ILE A 73 -0.31 11.17 -0.03
N LYS A 74 -1.22 10.19 0.01
CA LYS A 74 -2.54 10.27 -0.62
C LYS A 74 -3.64 9.95 0.39
N THR A 75 -4.11 11.00 1.06
CA THR A 75 -5.30 10.92 1.92
C THR A 75 -6.50 10.56 1.05
N GLY A 76 -7.08 9.37 1.25
CA GLY A 76 -8.15 8.86 0.38
C GLY A 76 -7.69 7.82 -0.63
N TYR A 77 -6.68 7.02 -0.29
CA TYR A 77 -6.31 5.85 -1.09
C TYR A 77 -7.13 4.61 -0.66
N PRO A 78 -8.20 4.22 -1.37
CA PRO A 78 -9.17 3.27 -0.85
C PRO A 78 -8.57 1.88 -0.63
N LYS A 79 -7.65 1.48 -1.52
CA LYS A 79 -6.94 0.19 -1.43
C LYS A 79 -6.05 0.08 -0.18
N ALA A 80 -5.46 1.18 0.28
CA ALA A 80 -4.67 1.15 1.51
C ALA A 80 -5.58 1.01 2.74
N TYR A 81 -6.71 1.71 2.76
CA TYR A 81 -7.68 1.58 3.84
C TYR A 81 -8.31 0.19 3.93
N VAL A 82 -8.68 -0.44 2.81
CA VAL A 82 -9.28 -1.79 2.87
C VAL A 82 -8.29 -2.83 3.36
N ASN A 83 -7.02 -2.78 2.95
CA ASN A 83 -6.01 -3.70 3.45
C ASN A 83 -5.73 -3.51 4.94
N LEU A 84 -5.68 -2.27 5.43
CA LEU A 84 -5.62 -2.01 6.87
C LEU A 84 -6.85 -2.57 7.60
N ALA A 85 -8.05 -2.43 7.01
CA ALA A 85 -9.27 -2.98 7.60
C ALA A 85 -9.21 -4.51 7.73
N ILE A 86 -8.72 -5.20 6.69
CA ILE A 86 -8.52 -6.65 6.68
C ILE A 86 -7.48 -7.07 7.71
N ILE A 87 -6.34 -6.36 7.78
CA ILE A 87 -5.29 -6.64 8.78
C ILE A 87 -5.83 -6.51 10.21
N TYR A 88 -6.54 -5.42 10.51
CA TYR A 88 -7.12 -5.23 11.85
C TYR A 88 -8.23 -6.24 12.15
N LEU A 89 -8.98 -6.68 11.13
CA LEU A 89 -9.95 -7.76 11.29
C LEU A 89 -9.26 -9.07 11.68
N GLN A 90 -8.16 -9.43 11.01
CA GLN A 90 -7.37 -10.63 11.33
C GLN A 90 -6.75 -10.58 12.73
N ARG A 91 -6.48 -9.38 13.25
CA ARG A 91 -6.00 -9.14 14.62
C ARG A 91 -7.13 -9.00 15.66
N GLU A 92 -8.38 -9.19 15.26
CA GLU A 92 -9.57 -9.00 16.12
C GLU A 92 -9.71 -7.56 16.66
N GLU A 93 -9.02 -6.59 16.06
CA GLU A 93 -9.09 -5.16 16.38
C GLU A 93 -10.30 -4.51 15.66
N TYR A 94 -11.51 -5.00 15.97
CA TYR A 94 -12.73 -4.71 15.20
C TYR A 94 -13.06 -3.22 15.06
N HIS A 95 -12.78 -2.41 16.09
CA HIS A 95 -13.00 -0.97 16.03
C HIS A 95 -12.17 -0.33 14.91
N ARG A 96 -10.86 -0.63 14.85
CA ARG A 96 -9.96 -0.11 13.82
C ARG A 96 -10.29 -0.69 12.45
N ALA A 97 -10.71 -1.96 12.41
CA ALA A 97 -11.14 -2.60 11.18
C ALA A 97 -12.33 -1.84 10.56
N LYS A 98 -13.40 -1.61 11.33
CA LYS A 98 -14.57 -0.85 10.89
C LYS A 98 -14.23 0.57 10.47
N GLU A 99 -13.38 1.25 11.24
CA GLU A 99 -13.00 2.63 10.95
C GLU A 99 -12.28 2.74 9.60
N ASN A 100 -11.33 1.84 9.34
CA ASN A 100 -10.61 1.80 8.07
C ASN A 100 -11.53 1.40 6.92
N TYR A 101 -12.44 0.44 7.11
CA TYR A 101 -13.42 0.09 6.08
C TYR A 101 -14.33 1.27 5.71
N LYS A 102 -14.85 2.01 6.70
CA LYS A 102 -15.63 3.24 6.47
C LYS A 102 -14.82 4.30 5.71
N LYS A 103 -13.54 4.47 6.04
CA LYS A 103 -12.62 5.37 5.31
C LYS A 103 -12.41 4.91 3.86
N ALA A 104 -12.31 3.60 3.60
CA ALA A 104 -12.22 3.05 2.26
C ALA A 104 -13.47 3.39 1.43
N LEU A 105 -14.66 3.16 1.97
CA LEU A 105 -15.94 3.49 1.31
C LEU A 105 -16.06 4.98 0.98
N LYS A 106 -15.73 5.85 1.96
CA LYS A 106 -15.72 7.31 1.75
C LYS A 106 -14.73 7.73 0.66
N ALA A 107 -13.63 7.01 0.50
CA ALA A 107 -12.63 7.26 -0.53
C ALA A 107 -13.01 6.70 -1.91
N GLY A 108 -14.16 6.02 -2.04
CA GLY A 108 -14.62 5.43 -3.31
C GLY A 108 -14.15 4.00 -3.52
N TYR A 109 -13.93 3.23 -2.45
CA TYR A 109 -13.76 1.79 -2.58
C TYR A 109 -15.06 1.14 -3.07
N ASP A 110 -14.97 0.37 -4.15
CA ASP A 110 -16.08 -0.43 -4.62
C ASP A 110 -16.36 -1.57 -3.63
N ILE A 111 -17.62 -1.66 -3.21
CA ILE A 111 -18.05 -2.60 -2.18
C ILE A 111 -17.95 -4.03 -2.71
N GLU A 112 -16.99 -4.79 -2.21
CA GLU A 112 -16.97 -6.24 -2.37
C GLU A 112 -18.06 -6.86 -1.45
N PRO A 113 -19.03 -7.63 -1.99
CA PRO A 113 -20.16 -8.14 -1.21
C PRO A 113 -19.73 -8.92 0.05
N GLY A 114 -18.67 -9.74 -0.06
CA GLY A 114 -18.16 -10.52 1.06
C GLY A 114 -17.61 -9.64 2.20
N LEU A 115 -16.89 -8.56 1.87
CA LEU A 115 -16.38 -7.63 2.88
C LEU A 115 -17.52 -6.84 3.52
N ARG A 116 -18.53 -6.44 2.75
CA ARG A 116 -19.71 -5.74 3.29
C ARG A 116 -20.39 -6.55 4.38
N ASP A 117 -20.72 -7.80 4.09
CA ASP A 117 -21.43 -8.66 5.05
C ASP A 117 -20.64 -8.88 6.34
N ILE A 118 -19.31 -8.97 6.23
CA ILE A 118 -18.43 -9.07 7.40
C ILE A 118 -18.52 -7.79 8.24
N PHE A 119 -18.30 -6.63 7.63
CA PHE A 119 -18.25 -5.35 8.36
C PHE A 119 -19.62 -4.88 8.87
N ASP A 120 -20.73 -5.31 8.25
CA ASP A 120 -22.09 -5.06 8.73
C ASP A 120 -22.42 -5.91 9.98
N ARG A 121 -21.73 -7.04 10.19
CA ARG A 121 -21.93 -7.96 11.34
C ARG A 121 -20.99 -7.72 12.51
N LEU A 122 -19.81 -7.13 12.26
CA LEU A 122 -18.93 -6.67 13.34
C LEU A 122 -19.65 -5.65 14.19
#